data_AF-A0A9P5P4X8-F1
#
_entry.id   AF-A0A9P5P4X8-F1
#
_cell.length_a   1.000
_cell.length_b   1.000
_cell.length_c   1.000
_cell.angle_alpha   90.00
_cell.angle_beta   90.00
_cell.angle_gamma   90.00
#
_symmetry.space_group_name_H-M   'P 1'
#
loop_
_entity.id
_entity.type
_entity.pdbx_description
1 polymer ?
#
loop_
_entity_poly.entity_id
_entity_poly.type
_entity_poly.pdbx_seq_one_letter_code
_entity_poly.pdbx_strand_id
1 'polypeptide(L)'
;TSNGTNTLLTKARACDTGRGISVSQGPSSPLHLQYSPAAHRAVIVLKCASSFRPFNSVNDRWYKVEVEMLRPGTLLPSAATLSRDTKILYQNGAEQLQRYLLVS
;
A
#
# COMPACT_ATOMS: atom_id res chain seq x y z
N THR A 1 10.12 5.47 23.88
CA THR A 1 10.31 5.98 22.50
C THR A 1 8.96 6.33 21.85
N SER A 2 8.17 7.20 22.51
CA SER A 2 6.85 7.66 22.05
C SER A 2 6.87 8.98 21.26
N ASN A 3 8.03 9.64 21.19
CA ASN A 3 8.14 10.99 20.62
C ASN A 3 8.38 10.99 19.09
N GLY A 4 8.99 9.93 18.55
CA GLY A 4 9.30 9.81 17.12
C GLY A 4 8.07 9.57 16.24
N THR A 5 7.10 8.78 16.73
CA THR A 5 5.89 8.41 15.99
C THR A 5 4.92 9.57 15.81
N ASN A 6 4.77 10.43 16.82
CA ASN A 6 3.98 11.67 16.70
C ASN A 6 4.55 12.65 15.67
N THR A 7 5.87 12.66 15.51
CA THR A 7 6.54 13.54 14.53
C THR A 7 6.22 13.10 13.10
N LEU A 8 6.20 11.79 12.84
CA LEU A 8 5.85 11.24 11.53
C LEU A 8 4.38 11.48 11.17
N LEU A 9 3.49 11.32 12.15
CA LEU A 9 2.05 11.55 11.99
C LEU A 9 1.73 13.02 11.70
N THR A 10 2.42 13.94 12.37
CA THR A 10 2.31 15.38 12.12
C THR A 10 2.78 15.74 10.71
N LYS A 11 3.89 15.16 10.26
CA LYS A 11 4.41 15.40 8.90
C LYS A 11 3.54 14.79 7.80
N ALA A 12 2.94 13.63 8.03
CA ALA A 12 1.96 13.04 7.10
C ALA A 12 0.76 13.96 6.90
N ARG A 13 0.17 14.47 7.99
CA ARG A 13 -0.96 15.43 7.93
C ARG A 13 -0.59 16.74 7.24
N ALA A 14 0.62 17.25 7.46
CA ALA A 14 1.09 18.45 6.77
C ALA A 14 1.24 18.21 5.25
N CYS A 15 1.68 17.02 4.84
CA CYS A 15 1.77 16.63 3.44
C CYS A 15 0.39 16.54 2.78
N ASP A 16 -0.61 15.99 3.48
CA ASP A 16 -1.99 15.92 3.01
C ASP A 16 -2.58 17.32 2.81
N THR A 17 -2.32 18.23 3.76
CA THR A 17 -2.74 19.64 3.69
C THR A 17 -2.12 20.36 2.49
N GLY A 18 -0.82 20.18 2.25
CA GLY A 18 -0.10 20.80 1.12
C GLY A 18 -0.53 20.28 -0.25
N ARG A 19 -1.14 19.09 -0.31
CA ARG A 19 -1.71 18.50 -1.54
C ARG A 19 -3.14 18.95 -1.82
N GLY A 20 -3.71 19.82 -0.98
CA GLY A 20 -5.13 20.20 -1.07
C GLY A 20 -6.07 19.06 -0.74
N ILE A 21 -5.57 18.00 -0.07
CA ILE A 21 -6.42 16.92 0.45
C ILE A 21 -7.04 17.48 1.73
N SER A 22 -8.18 18.14 1.56
CA SER A 22 -9.08 18.41 2.68
C SER A 22 -9.46 17.06 3.27
N VAL A 23 -8.87 16.70 4.41
CA VAL A 23 -9.37 15.60 5.24
C VAL A 23 -10.71 16.06 5.80
N SER A 24 -11.72 16.04 4.94
CA SER A 24 -13.11 16.14 5.32
C SER A 24 -13.38 14.91 6.18
N GLN A 25 -13.46 15.11 7.48
CA GLN A 25 -14.05 14.15 8.42
C GLN A 25 -15.59 14.11 8.20
N GLY A 26 -16.04 13.95 6.96
CA GLY A 26 -17.34 13.38 6.65
C GLY A 26 -17.22 11.86 6.58
N PRO A 27 -18.32 11.10 6.65
CA PRO A 27 -18.28 9.68 6.30
C PRO A 27 -17.80 9.63 4.84
N SER A 28 -16.51 9.38 4.66
CA SER A 28 -15.90 9.26 3.35
C SER A 28 -16.74 8.24 2.61
N SER A 29 -17.46 8.66 1.56
CA SER A 29 -18.00 7.75 0.56
C SER A 29 -16.90 6.72 0.33
N PRO A 30 -17.16 5.41 0.54
CA PRO A 30 -16.12 4.41 0.50
C PRO A 30 -15.38 4.64 -0.81
N LEU A 31 -14.06 4.85 -0.75
CA LEU A 31 -13.22 4.92 -1.94
C LEU A 31 -13.65 3.73 -2.79
N HIS A 32 -14.41 3.98 -3.86
CA HIS A 32 -14.94 2.93 -4.71
C HIS A 32 -13.77 2.53 -5.61
N LEU A 33 -12.79 1.88 -4.97
CA LEU A 33 -11.62 1.30 -5.60
C LEU A 33 -12.15 0.16 -6.44
N GLN A 34 -12.37 0.44 -7.72
CA GLN A 34 -12.62 -0.59 -8.69
C GLN A 34 -11.44 -1.55 -8.66
N TYR A 35 -11.74 -2.82 -8.52
CA TYR A 35 -10.72 -3.85 -8.55
C TYR A 35 -9.96 -3.78 -9.88
N SER A 36 -8.64 -3.74 -9.78
CA SER A 36 -7.75 -4.12 -10.85
C SER A 36 -6.71 -5.10 -10.29
N PRO A 37 -6.22 -6.07 -11.09
CA PRO A 37 -5.17 -6.98 -10.64
C PRO A 37 -3.93 -6.23 -10.12
N ALA A 38 -3.53 -5.13 -10.77
CA ALA A 38 -2.38 -4.33 -10.34
C ALA A 38 -2.62 -3.67 -8.97
N ALA A 39 -3.80 -3.07 -8.75
CA ALA A 39 -4.14 -2.47 -7.45
C ALA A 39 -4.20 -3.53 -6.35
N HIS A 40 -4.78 -4.71 -6.64
CA HIS A 40 -4.82 -5.82 -5.69
C HIS A 40 -3.40 -6.27 -5.28
N ARG A 41 -2.48 -6.43 -6.25
CA ARG A 41 -1.07 -6.75 -5.95
C ARG A 41 -0.39 -5.68 -5.11
N ALA A 42 -0.61 -4.40 -5.42
CA ALA A 42 -0.04 -3.30 -4.66
C ALA A 42 -0.51 -3.31 -3.19
N VAL A 43 -1.81 -3.53 -2.95
CA VAL A 43 -2.36 -3.66 -1.58
C VAL A 43 -1.73 -4.83 -0.84
N ILE A 44 -1.51 -5.97 -1.50
CA ILE A 44 -0.83 -7.12 -0.89
C ILE A 44 0.61 -6.77 -0.49
N VAL A 45 1.37 -6.14 -1.40
CA VAL A 45 2.76 -5.70 -1.10
C VAL A 45 2.79 -4.77 0.11
N LEU A 46 1.89 -3.79 0.16
CA LEU A 46 1.77 -2.86 1.29
C LEU A 46 1.40 -3.58 2.60
N LYS A 47 0.49 -4.56 2.54
CA LYS A 47 0.11 -5.40 3.70
C LYS A 47 1.31 -6.22 4.20
N CYS A 48 2.10 -6.79 3.29
CA CYS A 48 3.33 -7.51 3.62
C CYS A 48 4.37 -6.58 4.26
N ALA A 49 4.61 -5.40 3.69
CA ALA A 49 5.57 -4.43 4.20
C ALA A 49 5.17 -3.86 5.57
N SER A 50 3.91 -3.48 5.76
CA SER A 50 3.42 -2.87 7.01
C SER A 50 3.35 -3.84 8.19
N SER A 51 3.06 -5.11 7.92
CA SER A 51 2.87 -6.13 8.96
C SER A 51 4.05 -7.10 9.07
N PHE A 52 5.18 -6.84 8.40
CA PHE A 52 6.33 -7.74 8.32
C PHE A 52 5.97 -9.18 7.92
N ARG A 53 5.01 -9.33 7.00
CA ARG A 53 4.55 -10.65 6.55
C ARG A 53 5.32 -11.10 5.31
N PRO A 54 5.72 -12.38 5.22
CA PRO A 54 6.36 -12.90 4.02
C PRO A 54 5.35 -12.90 2.86
N PHE A 55 5.81 -12.67 1.62
CA PHE A 55 4.96 -12.73 0.43
C PHE A 55 4.28 -14.10 0.23
N ASN A 56 4.83 -15.17 0.81
CA ASN A 56 4.22 -16.49 0.81
C ASN A 56 2.86 -16.53 1.53
N SER A 57 2.47 -15.48 2.26
CA SER A 57 1.15 -15.36 2.87
C SER A 57 0.00 -15.46 1.86
N VAL A 58 0.25 -15.16 0.57
CA VAL A 58 -0.78 -15.36 -0.48
C VAL A 58 -1.11 -16.82 -0.75
N ASN A 59 -0.25 -17.74 -0.33
CA ASN A 59 -0.49 -19.17 -0.43
C ASN A 59 -1.28 -19.74 0.75
N ASP A 60 -1.49 -18.94 1.80
CA ASP A 60 -2.27 -19.35 2.97
C ASP A 60 -3.69 -19.75 2.56
N ARG A 61 -4.18 -20.84 3.16
CA ARG A 61 -5.50 -21.39 2.85
C ARG A 61 -6.61 -20.40 3.18
N TRP A 62 -6.53 -19.74 4.33
CA TRP A 62 -7.58 -18.84 4.79
C TRP A 62 -7.58 -17.54 4.01
N TYR A 63 -6.41 -17.05 3.61
CA TYR A 63 -6.31 -15.92 2.69
C TYR A 63 -6.95 -16.21 1.33
N LYS A 64 -6.76 -17.41 0.77
CA LYS A 64 -7.42 -17.82 -0.47
C LYS A 64 -8.94 -17.85 -0.34
N VAL A 65 -9.43 -18.41 0.77
CA VAL A 65 -10.87 -18.47 1.07
C VAL A 65 -11.45 -17.07 1.23
N GLU A 66 -10.76 -16.17 1.94
CA GLU A 66 -11.16 -14.76 2.09
C GLU A 66 -11.31 -14.07 0.74
N VAL A 67 -10.31 -14.21 -0.14
CA VAL A 67 -10.35 -13.59 -1.48
C VAL A 67 -11.46 -14.17 -2.35
N GLU A 68 -11.68 -15.49 -2.31
CA GLU A 68 -12.77 -16.13 -3.05
C GLU A 68 -14.16 -15.70 -2.54
N MET A 69 -14.33 -15.55 -1.22
CA MET A 69 -15.57 -15.05 -0.61
C MET A 69 -15.87 -13.60 -1.00
N LEU A 70 -14.85 -12.75 -1.05
CA LEU A 70 -15.01 -11.33 -1.38
C LEU A 70 -15.16 -11.09 -2.88
N ARG A 71 -14.46 -11.87 -3.71
CA ARG A 71 -14.49 -11.76 -5.17
C ARG A 71 -14.15 -13.10 -5.83
N PRO A 72 -15.15 -13.92 -6.15
CA PRO A 72 -14.95 -15.23 -6.77
C PRO A 72 -14.14 -15.18 -8.07
N GLY A 73 -13.28 -16.17 -8.28
CA GLY A 73 -12.46 -16.27 -9.49
C GLY A 73 -11.27 -15.30 -9.55
N THR A 74 -10.91 -14.67 -8.43
CA THR A 74 -9.75 -13.78 -8.36
C THR A 74 -8.44 -14.58 -8.46
N LEU A 75 -7.64 -14.29 -9.48
CA LEU A 75 -6.32 -14.89 -9.65
C LEU A 75 -5.32 -14.26 -8.68
N LEU A 76 -4.86 -15.06 -7.71
CA LEU A 76 -3.86 -14.63 -6.76
C LEU A 76 -2.46 -14.59 -7.40
N PRO A 77 -1.67 -13.54 -7.11
CA PRO A 77 -0.29 -13.46 -7.57
C PRO A 77 0.59 -14.50 -6.87
N SER A 78 1.67 -14.92 -7.52
CA SER A 78 2.72 -15.68 -6.86
C SER A 78 3.59 -14.78 -5.98
N ALA A 79 4.22 -15.35 -4.96
CA ALA A 79 5.17 -14.64 -4.10
C ALA A 79 6.33 -14.02 -4.91
N ALA A 80 6.77 -14.69 -5.98
CA ALA A 80 7.79 -14.17 -6.90
C ALA A 80 7.32 -12.92 -7.65
N THR A 81 6.05 -12.87 -8.07
CA THR A 81 5.46 -11.68 -8.69
C THR A 81 5.40 -10.52 -7.70
N LEU A 82 5.01 -10.77 -6.44
CA LEU A 82 4.99 -9.72 -5.40
C LEU A 82 6.39 -9.18 -5.08
N SER A 83 7.40 -10.04 -5.06
CA SER A 83 8.80 -9.62 -4.87
C SER A 83 9.27 -8.71 -6.03
N ARG A 84 8.96 -9.09 -7.27
CA ARG A 84 9.22 -8.24 -8.46
C ARG A 84 8.49 -6.91 -8.39
N ASP A 85 7.21 -6.92 -8.06
CA ASP A 85 6.39 -5.71 -7.91
C ASP A 85 6.94 -4.80 -6.81
N THR A 86 7.41 -5.38 -5.70
CA THR A 86 8.04 -4.63 -4.60
C THR A 86 9.30 -3.93 -5.08
N LYS A 87 10.17 -4.62 -5.84
CA LYS A 87 11.38 -4.02 -6.41
C LYS A 87 11.05 -2.83 -7.32
N ILE A 88 10.01 -2.98 -8.16
CA ILE A 88 9.55 -1.91 -9.05
C ILE A 88 9.03 -0.71 -8.23
N LEU A 89 8.25 -0.95 -7.19
CA LEU A 89 7.76 0.10 -6.29
C LEU A 89 8.90 0.85 -5.61
N TYR A 90 9.92 0.13 -5.13
CA TYR A 90 11.11 0.76 -4.55
C TYR A 90 11.92 1.56 -5.57
N GLN A 91 12.09 1.07 -6.80
CA GLN A 91 12.80 1.78 -7.85
C GLN A 91 12.10 3.10 -8.19
N ASN A 92 10.80 3.04 -8.46
CA ASN A 92 10.00 4.22 -8.80
C ASN A 92 9.90 5.21 -7.61
N GLY A 93 9.76 4.69 -6.39
CA GLY A 93 9.73 5.50 -5.18
C GLY A 93 11.09 6.15 -4.88
N ALA A 94 12.19 5.43 -5.09
CA ALA A 94 13.54 5.96 -4.95
C ALA A 94 13.84 7.04 -5.98
N GLU A 95 13.40 6.89 -7.23
CA GLU A 95 13.52 7.94 -8.25
C GLU A 95 12.75 9.21 -7.87
N GLN A 96 11.54 9.07 -7.31
CA GLN A 96 10.77 10.21 -6.81
C GLN A 96 11.44 10.89 -5.60
N LEU A 97 11.98 10.10 -4.67
CA LEU A 97 12.71 10.62 -3.50
C LEU A 97 14.02 11.30 -3.91
N GLN A 98 14.75 10.74 -4.87
CA GLN A 98 15.99 11.32 -5.39
C GLN A 98 15.72 12.66 -6.06
N ARG A 99 14.67 12.78 -6.88
CA ARG A 99 14.27 14.08 -7.47
C ARG A 99 13.91 15.11 -6.40
N TYR A 100 13.28 14.68 -5.30
CA TYR A 100 12.94 15.57 -4.19
C TYR A 100 14.18 16.04 -3.41
N LEU A 101 15.15 15.15 -3.19
CA LEU A 101 16.41 15.45 -2.48
C LEU A 101 17.44 16.22 -3.32
N LEU A 102 17.32 16.20 -4.65
CA LEU A 102 18.19 16.99 -5.56
C LEU A 102 17.68 18.41 -5.81
N VAL A 103 16.50 18.79 -5.28
CA VAL A 103 15.90 20.13 -5.42
C VAL A 103 16.04 20.95 -4.12
N SER A 104 16.87 20.52 -3.17
CA SER A 104 17.19 21.28 -1.94
C SER A 104 18.55 21.94 -2.01
#